data_AF-A0A0Q7I587-F1
#
_entry.id   AF-A0A0Q7I587-F1
#
_cell.length_a   1.000
_cell.length_b   1.000
_cell.length_c   1.000
_cell.angle_alpha   90.00
_cell.angle_beta   90.00
_cell.angle_gamma   90.00
#
_symmetry.space_group_name_H-M   'P 1'
#
loop_
_entity.id
_entity.type
_entity.pdbx_description
1 polymer ?
#
loop_
_entity_poly.entity_id
_entity_poly.type
_entity_poly.pdbx_seq_one_letter_code
_entity_poly.pdbx_strand_id
1 'polypeptide(L)' 'MQPSLASKLRMALVMTLAVYPIVTLYLYVLMPLTMGWEMWQRSLVLVPVMASTIVLLVVPFIGRHFGAFIAGKKAMA' A
#
# COMPACT_ATOMS: atom_id res chain seq x y z
N MET A 1 -10.60 10.00 23.92
CA MET A 1 -10.88 8.63 23.42
C MET A 1 -9.55 8.04 22.93
N GLN A 2 -8.89 7.22 23.76
CA GLN A 2 -7.67 6.54 23.33
C GLN A 2 -8.02 5.55 22.21
N PRO A 3 -7.28 5.52 21.08
CA PRO A 3 -7.56 4.55 20.03
C PRO A 3 -7.32 3.15 20.61
N SER A 4 -8.39 2.38 20.79
CA SER A 4 -8.30 1.01 21.29
C SER A 4 -7.39 0.19 20.38
N LEU A 5 -6.61 -0.73 20.95
CA LEU A 5 -5.73 -1.63 20.19
C LEU A 5 -6.48 -2.34 19.05
N ALA A 6 -7.75 -2.65 19.25
CA ALA A 6 -8.63 -3.22 18.23
C ALA A 6 -8.79 -2.33 16.98
N SER A 7 -8.83 -1.00 17.14
CA SER A 7 -8.92 -0.06 16.02
C SER A 7 -7.63 -0.02 15.21
N LYS A 8 -6.47 -0.02 15.89
CA LYS A 8 -5.15 -0.09 15.25
C LYS A 8 -4.96 -1.42 14.52
N LEU A 9 -5.43 -2.53 15.09
CA LEU A 9 -5.34 -3.85 14.48
C LEU A 9 -6.20 -3.96 13.22
N ARG A 10 -7.43 -3.43 13.23
CA ARG A 10 -8.30 -3.36 12.04
C ARG A 10 -7.67 -2.53 10.94
N MET A 11 -7.12 -1.38 11.30
CA MET A 11 -6.43 -0.50 10.35
C MET A 11 -5.19 -1.16 9.74
N ALA A 12 -4.40 -1.88 10.54
CA ALA A 12 -3.28 -2.66 10.07
C ALA A 12 -3.72 -3.79 9.12
N LEU A 13 -4.79 -4.53 9.45
CA LEU A 13 -5.32 -5.59 8.60
C LEU A 13 -5.78 -5.08 7.24
N VAL A 14 -6.53 -3.96 7.22
CA VAL A 14 -6.99 -3.33 5.97
C VAL A 14 -5.81 -2.86 5.14
N MET A 15 -4.80 -2.25 5.77
CA MET A 15 -3.57 -1.85 5.09
C MET A 15 -2.81 -3.04 4.51
N THR A 16 -2.62 -4.12 5.28
CA THR A 16 -1.95 -5.33 4.82
C THR A 16 -2.70 -5.97 3.65
N LEU A 17 -4.02 -6.11 3.75
CA LEU A 17 -4.85 -6.66 2.67
C LEU A 17 -4.83 -5.81 1.40
N ALA A 18 -4.73 -4.49 1.53
CA ALA A 18 -4.66 -3.60 0.38
C ALA A 18 -3.27 -3.56 -0.26
N VAL A 19 -2.20 -3.59 0.55
CA VAL A 19 -0.81 -3.50 0.07
C VAL A 19 -0.31 -4.84 -0.46
N TYR A 20 -0.69 -5.97 0.16
CA TYR A 20 -0.25 -7.31 -0.23
C TYR A 20 -0.43 -7.62 -1.73
N PRO A 21 -1.63 -7.49 -2.34
CA PRO A 21 -1.81 -7.81 -3.76
C PRO A 21 -0.98 -6.90 -4.68
N ILE A 22 -0.69 -5.67 -4.27
CA ILE A 22 0.11 -4.72 -5.05
C ILE A 22 1.58 -5.13 -5.02
N VAL A 23 2.08 -5.51 -3.85
CA VAL A 23 3.43 -6.08 -3.69
C VAL A 23 3.56 -7.33 -4.54
N THR A 24 2.60 -8.24 -4.46
CA THR A 24 2.59 -9.48 -5.23
C THR A 24 2.59 -9.20 -6.73
N LEU A 25 1.74 -8.30 -7.23
CA LEU A 25 1.72 -7.93 -8.65
C LEU A 25 3.06 -7.34 -9.11
N TYR A 26 3.67 -6.48 -8.29
CA TYR A 26 4.99 -5.92 -8.56
C TYR A 26 6.04 -7.01 -8.72
N LEU A 27 6.05 -8.00 -7.82
CA LEU A 27 6.97 -9.13 -7.89
C LEU A 27 6.74 -9.95 -9.17
N TYR A 28 5.50 -10.26 -9.53
CA TYR A 28 5.21 -11.01 -10.76
C TYR A 28 5.59 -10.27 -12.04
N VAL A 29 5.53 -8.93 -12.06
CA VAL A 29 5.92 -8.12 -13.22
C VAL A 29 7.43 -7.88 -13.27
N LEU A 30 8.06 -7.56 -12.13
CA LEU A 30 9.48 -7.22 -12.08
C LEU A 30 10.42 -8.43 -12.07
N MET A 31 9.98 -9.59 -11.56
CA MET A 31 10.79 -10.81 -11.62
C MET A 31 11.19 -11.19 -13.06
N PRO A 32 10.28 -11.28 -14.05
CA PRO A 32 10.69 -11.58 -15.41
C PRO A 32 11.48 -10.43 -16.06
N LEU A 33 11.18 -9.16 -15.73
CA LEU A 33 11.88 -7.99 -16.28
C LEU A 33 13.31 -7.83 -15.76
N THR A 34 13.60 -8.34 -14.56
CA THR A 34 14.92 -8.24 -13.94
C THR A 34 15.67 -9.57 -13.97
N MET A 35 15.28 -10.49 -14.85
CA MET A 35 15.97 -11.77 -15.04
C MET A 35 17.45 -11.51 -15.42
N GLY A 36 18.38 -12.02 -14.62
CA GLY A 36 19.84 -11.76 -14.76
C GLY A 36 20.41 -10.61 -13.93
N TRP A 37 19.58 -9.82 -13.24
CA TRP A 37 20.05 -8.76 -12.33
C TRP A 37 20.44 -9.33 -10.97
N GLU A 38 21.51 -8.79 -10.40
CA GLU A 38 21.90 -9.05 -9.01
C GLU A 38 20.83 -8.53 -8.05
N MET A 39 20.71 -9.16 -6.87
CA MET A 39 19.62 -8.86 -5.93
C MET A 39 19.56 -7.39 -5.51
N TRP A 40 20.71 -6.72 -5.40
CA TRP A 40 20.79 -5.30 -5.05
C TRP A 40 20.32 -4.38 -6.18
N GLN A 41 20.58 -4.72 -7.45
CA GLN A 41 20.11 -3.95 -8.61
C GLN A 41 18.59 -4.02 -8.73
N ARG A 42 18.03 -5.22 -8.49
CA ARG A 42 16.58 -5.43 -8.41
C ARG A 42 15.98 -4.57 -7.32
N SER A 43 16.55 -4.60 -6.12
CA SER A 43 16.05 -3.86 -4.96
C SER A 43 16.12 -2.35 -5.16
N LEU A 44 17.17 -1.86 -5.83
CA LEU A 44 17.35 -0.45 -6.19
C LEU A 44 16.23 0.09 -7.07
N VAL A 45 15.63 -0.74 -7.92
CA VAL A 45 14.51 -0.35 -8.78
C VAL A 45 13.18 -0.67 -8.12
N LEU A 46 13.05 -1.87 -7.55
CA LEU A 46 11.82 -2.38 -6.96
C LEU A 46 11.32 -1.45 -5.83
N VAL A 47 12.20 -1.11 -4.89
CA VAL A 47 11.82 -0.33 -3.70
C VAL A 47 11.30 1.07 -4.03
N PRO A 48 12.04 1.94 -4.75
CA PRO A 48 11.54 3.28 -5.04
C PRO A 48 10.29 3.25 -5.92
N VAL A 49 10.21 2.34 -6.89
CA VAL A 49 9.02 2.24 -7.73
C VAL A 49 7.82 1.81 -6.89
N MET A 50 7.94 0.79 -6.04
CA MET A 50 6.87 0.39 -5.12
C MET A 50 6.47 1.51 -4.17
N ALA A 51 7.44 2.23 -3.58
CA ALA A 51 7.17 3.34 -2.67
C ALA A 51 6.41 4.48 -3.38
N SER A 52 6.84 4.87 -4.58
CA SER A 52 6.16 5.87 -5.39
C SER A 52 4.74 5.43 -5.77
N THR A 53 4.55 4.18 -6.20
CA THR A 53 3.22 3.63 -6.49
C THR A 53 2.32 3.64 -5.25
N ILE A 54 2.85 3.25 -4.09
CA ILE A 54 2.07 3.24 -2.85
C ILE A 54 1.64 4.65 -2.47
N VAL A 55 2.58 5.61 -2.44
CA VAL A 55 2.29 6.99 -2.01
C VAL A 55 1.38 7.72 -3.00
N LEU A 56 1.59 7.54 -4.31
CA LEU A 56 0.88 8.29 -5.35
C LEU A 56 -0.43 7.65 -5.80
N LEU A 57 -0.55 6.31 -5.76
CA LEU A 57 -1.75 5.60 -6.19
C LEU A 57 -2.47 4.94 -5.03
N VAL A 58 -1.77 4.16 -4.20
CA VAL A 58 -2.43 3.30 -3.19
C VAL A 58 -3.00 4.12 -2.04
N VAL A 59 -2.24 5.07 -1.49
CA VAL A 59 -2.70 5.96 -0.43
C VAL A 59 -3.96 6.73 -0.85
N PRO A 60 -4.01 7.42 -2.00
CA PRO A 60 -5.24 8.08 -2.43
C PRO A 60 -6.33 7.09 -2.84
N PHE A 61 -6.01 5.92 -3.40
CA PHE A 61 -7.02 4.93 -3.78
C PHE A 61 -7.72 4.31 -2.56
N ILE A 62 -6.96 3.94 -1.52
CA ILE A 62 -7.51 3.54 -0.21
C ILE A 62 -8.28 4.72 0.40
N GLY A 63 -7.70 5.93 0.37
CA GLY A 63 -8.37 7.15 0.82
C GLY A 63 -9.64 7.49 0.05
N ARG A 64 -9.86 6.95 -1.16
CA ARG A 64 -11.03 7.23 -2.01
C ARG A 64 -12.06 6.10 -1.98
N HIS A 65 -11.63 4.83 -1.96
CA HIS A 65 -12.51 3.66 -1.85
C HIS A 65 -12.91 3.34 -0.40
N PHE A 66 -11.97 3.41 0.54
CA PHE A 66 -12.23 3.24 1.97
C PHE A 66 -12.31 4.58 2.72
N GLY A 67 -12.12 5.70 2.02
CA GLY A 67 -12.38 7.05 2.55
C GLY A 67 -13.79 7.23 3.08
N ALA A 68 -14.81 6.72 2.40
CA ALA A 68 -16.18 6.78 2.90
C ALA A 68 -16.41 5.90 4.15
N PHE A 69 -15.59 4.86 4.34
CA PHE A 69 -15.68 3.93 5.46
C PHE A 69 -14.82 4.37 6.67
N ILE A 70 -13.73 5.13 6.43
CA ILE A 70 -12.82 5.67 7.46
C ILE A 70 -13.17 7.13 7.80
N ALA A 71 -13.53 7.96 6.81
CA ALA A 71 -14.12 9.28 7.01
C ALA A 71 -15.63 9.15 7.24
N GLY A 72 -16.01 8.45 8.31
CA GLY A 72 -17.28 8.76 8.94
C GLY A 72 -17.27 10.23 9.34
N LYS A 73 -17.95 11.08 8.57
CA LYS A 73 -18.20 12.50 8.91
C LYS A 73 -16.91 13.34 9.09
N LYS A 74 -16.24 13.71 8.00
CA LYS A 74 -15.76 15.11 7.96
C LYS A 74 -16.98 15.94 7.57
N ALA A 75 -17.71 16.38 8.59
CA ALA A 75 -18.65 17.50 8.46
C ALA A 75 -17.87 18.63 7.76
N MET A 76 -18.26 18.94 6.54
CA MET A 76 -17.92 20.24 5.97
C MET A 76 -18.59 21.26 6.88
N ALA A 77 -17.74 22.18 7.37
CA ALA A 77 -18.13 23.35 8.12
C ALA A 77 -19.03 24.26 7.28
#